data_AF-A0A5D3FDC5-F1
#
_entry.id   AF-A0A5D3FDC5-F1
#
_cell.length_a   1.000
_cell.length_b   1.000
_cell.length_c   1.000
_cell.angle_alpha   90.00
_cell.angle_beta   90.00
_cell.angle_gamma   90.00
#
_symmetry.space_group_name_H-M   'P 1'
#
loop_
_entity.id
_entity.type
_entity.pdbx_description
1 polymer ?
#
loop_
_entity_poly.entity_id
_entity_poly.type
_entity_poly.pdbx_seq_one_letter_code
_entity_poly.pdbx_strand_id
1 'polypeptide(L)'
;MLRTCMIADYLRPYAQWRINRPDSHRDDRNARAAIGLIDAAAYVAQLDDAERVIVRLIVAGCFRDGRFDPGPEGERIIRFWHYDDPSGGPSDLLETLAACAERGLRSGRAEIGTFPRPRRGETTPA
;
A
#
# COMPACT_ATOMS: atom_id res chain seq x y z
N MET A 1 -2.07 3.35 -19.36
CA MET A 1 -1.95 4.32 -18.26
C MET A 1 -0.66 4.01 -17.51
N LEU A 2 0.16 5.02 -17.21
CA LEU A 2 1.40 4.83 -16.46
C LEU A 2 1.09 4.38 -15.03
N ARG A 3 1.93 3.53 -14.45
CA ARG A 3 1.73 3.02 -13.09
C ARG A 3 1.85 4.12 -12.06
N THR A 4 2.76 5.04 -12.31
CA THR A 4 2.91 6.27 -11.55
C THR A 4 1.61 7.10 -11.51
N CYS A 5 0.90 7.23 -12.64
CA CYS A 5 -0.42 7.86 -12.66
C CYS A 5 -1.45 7.08 -11.82
N MET A 6 -1.45 5.74 -11.89
CA MET A 6 -2.38 4.91 -11.10
C MET A 6 -2.19 5.09 -9.59
N ILE A 7 -0.94 5.19 -9.12
CA ILE A 7 -0.65 5.49 -7.71
C ILE A 7 -1.15 6.90 -7.36
N ALA A 8 -0.83 7.90 -8.18
CA ALA A 8 -1.27 9.28 -7.91
C ALA A 8 -2.81 9.39 -7.85
N ASP A 9 -3.52 8.73 -8.76
CA ASP A 9 -4.98 8.68 -8.78
C ASP A 9 -5.56 7.91 -7.58
N TYR A 10 -4.84 6.95 -7.04
CA TYR A 10 -5.22 6.27 -5.81
C TYR A 10 -5.06 7.16 -4.56
N LEU A 11 -4.01 7.99 -4.50
CA LEU A 11 -3.72 8.84 -3.33
C LEU A 11 -4.66 10.05 -3.22
N ARG A 12 -5.03 10.67 -4.34
CA ARG A 12 -5.84 11.90 -4.38
C ARG A 12 -7.18 11.79 -3.61
N PRO A 13 -7.97 10.71 -3.75
CA PRO A 13 -9.19 10.53 -2.97
C PRO A 13 -8.97 10.49 -1.45
N TYR A 14 -7.86 9.92 -0.97
CA TYR A 14 -7.55 9.92 0.46
C TYR A 14 -7.19 11.31 0.97
N ALA A 15 -6.44 12.10 0.19
CA ALA A 15 -6.18 13.50 0.52
C ALA A 15 -7.48 14.31 0.59
N GLN A 16 -8.37 14.14 -0.39
CA GLN A 16 -9.67 14.80 -0.40
C GLN A 16 -10.54 14.39 0.79
N TRP A 17 -10.53 13.11 1.16
CA TRP A 17 -11.22 12.62 2.36
C TRP A 17 -10.71 13.30 3.64
N ARG A 18 -9.39 13.50 3.76
CA ARG A 18 -8.78 14.23 4.88
C ARG A 18 -9.24 15.69 4.93
N ILE A 19 -9.24 16.38 3.79
CA ILE A 19 -9.69 17.78 3.67
C ILE A 19 -11.16 17.93 4.08
N ASN A 20 -12.01 16.99 3.64
CA ASN A 20 -13.45 17.06 3.88
C ASN A 20 -13.85 16.64 5.30
N ARG A 21 -12.93 16.11 6.09
CA ARG A 21 -13.23 15.63 7.43
C ARG A 21 -13.09 16.77 8.44
N PRO A 22 -14.13 17.07 9.23
CA PRO A 22 -14.02 18.06 10.29
C PRO A 22 -12.92 17.65 11.29
N ASP A 23 -11.92 18.50 11.50
CA ASP A 23 -10.96 18.32 12.59
C ASP A 23 -11.66 18.61 13.91
N SER A 24 -11.86 17.59 14.73
CA SER A 24 -12.55 17.73 16.02
C SER A 24 -11.66 18.31 17.13
N HIS A 25 -10.41 18.67 16.85
CA HIS A 25 -9.47 19.22 17.83
C HIS A 25 -8.53 20.25 17.17
N ARG A 26 -7.88 21.07 17.99
CA ARG A 26 -6.85 22.08 17.64
C ARG A 26 -5.60 21.51 16.95
N ASP A 27 -5.66 20.28 16.44
CA ASP A 27 -4.54 19.54 15.89
C ASP A 27 -4.75 19.44 14.38
N ASP A 28 -3.83 19.99 13.62
CA ASP A 28 -3.85 20.12 12.16
C ASP A 28 -3.55 18.79 11.44
N ARG A 29 -3.81 17.65 12.09
CA ARG A 29 -3.44 16.30 11.60
C ARG A 29 -4.09 15.96 10.27
N ASN A 30 -5.38 16.25 10.09
CA ASN A 30 -6.03 15.96 8.81
C ASN A 30 -5.44 16.84 7.70
N ALA A 31 -5.21 18.13 7.96
CA ALA A 31 -4.56 19.02 7.01
C ALA A 31 -3.14 18.54 6.65
N ARG A 32 -2.35 18.14 7.65
CA ARG A 32 -0.99 17.61 7.45
C ARG A 32 -0.98 16.32 6.65
N ALA A 33 -1.82 15.36 7.02
CA ALA A 33 -1.99 14.12 6.28
C ALA A 33 -2.44 14.37 4.83
N ALA A 34 -3.33 15.34 4.60
CA ALA A 34 -3.75 15.74 3.26
C ALA A 34 -2.58 16.29 2.44
N ILE A 35 -1.78 17.20 3.01
CA ILE A 35 -0.58 17.76 2.35
C ILE A 35 0.40 16.64 1.99
N GLY A 36 0.73 15.75 2.95
CA GLY A 36 1.64 14.64 2.69
C GLY A 36 1.17 13.71 1.55
N LEU A 37 -0.15 13.47 1.45
CA LEU A 37 -0.72 12.68 0.36
C LEU A 37 -0.74 13.41 -0.98
N ILE A 38 -0.95 14.74 -0.98
CA ILE A 38 -0.85 15.58 -2.19
C ILE A 38 0.59 15.59 -2.69
N ASP A 39 1.56 15.82 -1.80
CA ASP A 39 2.99 15.81 -2.13
C ASP A 39 3.40 14.45 -2.67
N ALA A 40 2.92 13.36 -2.07
CA ALA A 40 3.16 12.01 -2.58
C ALA A 40 2.57 11.77 -3.96
N ALA A 41 1.35 12.23 -4.22
CA ALA A 41 0.71 12.12 -5.53
C ALA A 41 1.44 12.95 -6.60
N ALA A 42 1.92 14.14 -6.26
CA ALA A 42 2.69 15.00 -7.15
C ALA A 42 4.09 14.43 -7.42
N TYR A 43 4.74 13.88 -6.40
CA TYR A 43 6.04 13.23 -6.49
C TYR A 43 5.98 12.00 -7.40
N VAL A 44 5.06 11.06 -7.13
CA VAL A 44 4.99 9.81 -7.90
C VAL A 44 4.64 10.06 -9.36
N ALA A 45 3.81 11.07 -9.66
CA ALA A 45 3.45 11.44 -11.03
C ALA A 45 4.64 11.95 -11.88
N GLN A 46 5.76 12.32 -11.27
CA GLN A 46 6.98 12.75 -11.94
C GLN A 46 8.00 11.63 -12.15
N LEU A 47 7.75 10.44 -11.58
CA LEU A 47 8.65 9.29 -11.72
C LEU A 47 8.43 8.56 -13.04
N ASP A 48 9.46 7.83 -13.46
CA ASP A 48 9.37 6.84 -14.53
C ASP A 48 8.93 5.47 -13.98
N ASP A 49 8.23 4.67 -14.80
CA ASP A 49 7.82 3.31 -14.42
C ASP A 49 9.03 2.37 -14.18
N ALA A 50 10.21 2.71 -14.71
CA ALA A 50 11.48 2.02 -14.50
C ALA A 50 12.16 2.38 -13.16
N GLU A 51 11.66 3.36 -12.42
CA GLU A 51 12.19 3.69 -11.10
C GLU A 51 12.13 2.48 -10.17
N ARG A 52 13.20 2.27 -9.40
CA ARG A 52 13.39 1.04 -8.61
C ARG A 52 12.18 0.75 -7.71
N VAL A 53 11.63 1.76 -7.05
CA VAL A 53 10.50 1.61 -6.13
C VAL A 53 9.21 1.22 -6.88
N ILE A 54 9.02 1.72 -8.10
CA ILE A 54 7.89 1.38 -8.95
C ILE A 54 8.01 -0.06 -9.44
N VAL A 55 9.19 -0.47 -9.91
CA VAL A 55 9.46 -1.86 -10.31
C VAL A 55 9.17 -2.84 -9.17
N ARG A 56 9.52 -2.50 -7.93
CA ARG A 56 9.22 -3.34 -6.76
C ARG A 56 7.72 -3.51 -6.53
N LEU A 57 6.94 -2.44 -6.64
CA LEU A 57 5.47 -2.50 -6.56
C LEU A 57 4.86 -3.34 -7.70
N ILE A 58 5.44 -3.28 -8.91
CA ILE A 58 5.05 -4.13 -10.04
C ILE A 58 5.28 -5.60 -9.73
N VAL A 59 6.50 -5.95 -9.32
CA VAL A 59 6.88 -7.34 -9.00
C VAL A 59 6.07 -7.87 -7.83
N ALA A 60 5.73 -7.01 -6.86
CA ALA A 60 4.87 -7.36 -5.74
C ALA A 60 3.38 -7.52 -6.11
N GLY A 61 3.00 -7.26 -7.37
CA GLY A 61 1.62 -7.45 -7.86
C GLY A 61 0.65 -6.34 -7.48
N CYS A 62 1.14 -5.14 -7.14
CA CYS A 62 0.28 -4.01 -6.73
C CYS A 62 -0.50 -3.37 -7.89
N PHE A 63 -0.38 -3.87 -9.12
CA PHE A 63 -1.09 -3.34 -10.28
C PHE A 63 -1.90 -4.45 -10.93
N ARG A 64 -3.23 -4.36 -10.84
CA ARG A 64 -4.18 -5.33 -11.39
C ARG A 64 -5.40 -4.62 -11.95
N ASP A 65 -5.94 -5.14 -13.05
CA ASP A 65 -7.15 -4.63 -13.69
C ASP A 65 -7.13 -3.11 -13.97
N GLY A 66 -5.95 -2.58 -14.31
CA GLY A 66 -5.74 -1.15 -14.59
C GLY A 66 -5.80 -0.25 -13.36
N ARG A 67 -5.63 -0.79 -12.15
CA ARG A 67 -5.67 -0.06 -10.88
C ARG A 67 -4.43 -0.37 -10.03
N PHE A 68 -4.08 0.60 -9.18
CA PHE A 68 -3.17 0.37 -8.07
C PHE A 68 -3.96 -0.25 -6.90
N ASP A 69 -3.44 -1.36 -6.38
CA ASP A 69 -3.94 -2.05 -5.20
C ASP A 69 -2.76 -2.36 -4.26
N PRO A 70 -2.57 -1.58 -3.19
CA PRO A 70 -1.50 -1.80 -2.22
C PRO A 70 -1.83 -2.89 -1.18
N GLY A 71 -3.00 -3.53 -1.28
CA GLY A 71 -3.54 -4.45 -0.29
C GLY A 71 -3.94 -3.77 1.02
N PRO A 72 -4.53 -4.52 1.98
CA PRO A 72 -5.08 -3.95 3.22
C PRO A 72 -4.04 -3.25 4.10
N GLU A 73 -2.82 -3.81 4.16
CA GLU A 73 -1.73 -3.25 4.96
C GLU A 73 -1.20 -1.94 4.34
N GLY A 74 -1.04 -1.91 3.02
CA GLY A 74 -0.62 -0.71 2.29
C GLY A 74 -1.69 0.38 2.27
N GLU A 75 -2.97 0.02 2.18
CA GLU A 75 -4.09 0.96 2.35
C GLU A 75 -4.05 1.62 3.73
N ARG A 76 -3.78 0.85 4.79
CA ARG A 76 -3.61 1.39 6.14
C ARG A 76 -2.42 2.35 6.23
N ILE A 77 -1.29 2.03 5.60
CA ILE A 77 -0.12 2.93 5.54
C ILE A 77 -0.52 4.28 4.90
N ILE A 78 -1.17 4.26 3.74
CA ILE A 78 -1.64 5.47 3.04
C ILE A 78 -2.62 6.24 3.91
N ARG A 79 -3.58 5.54 4.53
CA ARG A 79 -4.61 6.18 5.33
C ARG A 79 -4.02 6.92 6.51
N PHE A 80 -2.97 6.42 7.16
CA PHE A 80 -2.36 7.04 8.35
C PHE A 80 -1.08 7.84 8.07
N TRP A 81 -0.67 7.98 6.80
CA TRP A 81 0.49 8.78 6.42
C TRP A 81 0.38 10.20 6.96
N HIS A 82 1.42 10.64 7.68
CA HIS A 82 1.51 11.96 8.33
C HIS A 82 0.42 12.30 9.36
N TYR A 83 -0.41 11.34 9.75
CA TYR A 83 -1.50 11.60 10.69
C TYR A 83 -1.00 11.74 12.13
N ASP A 84 -0.25 10.75 12.63
CA ASP A 84 0.28 10.77 14.00
C ASP A 84 1.74 11.23 14.06
N ASP A 85 2.52 11.00 12.99
CA ASP A 85 3.92 11.38 12.87
C ASP A 85 4.17 12.11 11.53
N PRO A 86 4.63 13.37 11.55
CA PRO A 86 4.93 14.13 10.33
C PRO A 86 6.24 13.73 9.63
N SER A 87 7.00 12.78 10.16
CA SER A 87 8.31 12.42 9.62
C SER A 87 8.23 11.71 8.26
N GLY A 88 9.31 11.82 7.48
CA GLY A 88 9.44 11.22 6.16
C GLY A 88 8.78 12.02 5.03
N GLY A 89 9.23 11.76 3.80
CA GLY A 89 8.73 12.40 2.59
C GLY A 89 8.02 11.42 1.64
N PRO A 90 7.59 11.91 0.46
CA PRO A 90 6.96 11.10 -0.57
C PRO A 90 7.69 9.80 -0.95
N SER A 91 9.02 9.84 -1.01
CA SER A 91 9.85 8.67 -1.29
C SER A 91 9.73 7.62 -0.19
N ASP A 92 9.70 8.03 1.07
CA ASP A 92 9.60 7.13 2.22
C ASP A 92 8.25 6.41 2.25
N LEU A 93 7.17 7.09 1.83
CA LEU A 93 5.87 6.45 1.65
C LEU A 93 5.94 5.33 0.60
N LEU A 94 6.50 5.62 -0.59
CA LEU A 94 6.59 4.61 -1.65
C LEU A 94 7.49 3.43 -1.25
N GLU A 95 8.61 3.70 -0.58
CA GLU A 95 9.51 2.68 -0.05
C GLU A 95 8.83 1.80 0.99
N THR A 96 8.05 2.41 1.89
CA THR A 96 7.26 1.70 2.91
C THR A 96 6.19 0.82 2.25
N LEU A 97 5.51 1.31 1.22
CA LEU A 97 4.52 0.54 0.46
C LEU A 97 5.15 -0.63 -0.29
N ALA A 98 6.28 -0.41 -0.96
CA ALA A 98 7.00 -1.46 -1.66
C ALA A 98 7.47 -2.56 -0.70
N ALA A 99 8.07 -2.18 0.43
CA ALA A 99 8.48 -3.12 1.46
C ALA A 99 7.30 -3.89 2.05
N CYS A 100 6.15 -3.23 2.24
CA CYS A 100 4.92 -3.85 2.70
C CYS A 100 4.40 -4.90 1.71
N ALA A 101 4.28 -4.54 0.44
CA ALA A 101 3.79 -5.43 -0.60
C ALA A 101 4.70 -6.65 -0.80
N GLU A 102 6.02 -6.46 -0.76
CA GLU A 102 7.00 -7.55 -0.84
C GLU A 102 6.88 -8.56 0.31
N ARG A 103 6.55 -8.09 1.53
CA ARG A 103 6.26 -9.00 2.66
C ARG A 103 5.01 -9.81 2.39
N GLY A 104 3.93 -9.17 1.94
CA GLY A 104 2.67 -9.85 1.59
C GLY A 104 2.86 -10.93 0.53
N LEU A 105 3.64 -10.65 -0.51
CA LEU A 105 3.99 -11.62 -1.56
C LEU A 105 4.73 -12.85 -0.99
N ARG A 106 5.70 -12.63 -0.09
CA ARG A 106 6.47 -13.72 0.54
C ARG A 106 5.57 -14.60 1.41
N SER A 107 4.65 -14.01 2.17
CA SER A 107 3.70 -14.75 3.01
C SER A 107 2.72 -15.57 2.17
N GLY A 108 2.13 -14.99 1.12
CA GLY A 108 1.21 -15.72 0.24
C GLY A 108 1.86 -16.91 -0.47
N ARG A 109 3.16 -16.81 -0.80
CA ARG A 109 3.92 -17.93 -1.37
C ARG A 109 4.18 -19.06 -0.37
N ALA A 110 4.33 -18.75 0.92
CA ALA A 110 4.48 -19.75 1.98
C ALA A 110 3.17 -20.52 2.23
N GLU A 111 2.03 -19.84 2.16
CA GLU A 111 0.71 -20.46 2.36
C GLU A 111 0.35 -21.44 1.23
N ILE A 112 0.65 -21.12 -0.03
CA ILE A 112 0.43 -22.03 -1.18
C ILE A 112 1.34 -23.27 -1.11
N GLY A 113 2.49 -23.19 -0.42
CA GLY A 113 3.40 -24.31 -0.21
C GLY A 113 2.95 -25.32 0.85
N THR A 114 1.89 -25.02 1.62
CA THR A 114 1.42 -25.87 2.71
C THR A 114 0.28 -26.77 2.23
N PHE A 115 0.61 -27.83 1.49
CA PHE A 115 -0.35 -28.91 1.21
C PHE A 115 -0.73 -29.64 2.51
N PRO A 116 -2.01 -29.96 2.75
CA PRO A 116 -2.40 -30.72 3.94
C PRO A 116 -1.81 -32.13 3.85
N ARG A 117 -1.07 -32.51 4.89
CA ARG A 117 -0.51 -33.86 5.09
C ARG A 117 -1.67 -34.88 5.06
N PRO A 118 -1.62 -35.96 4.27
CA PRO A 118 -2.66 -36.98 4.31
C PRO A 118 -2.71 -37.60 5.71
N ARG A 119 -3.90 -37.63 6.32
CA ARG A 119 -4.14 -38.36 7.57
C ARG A 119 -3.82 -39.83 7.33
N ARG A 120 -2.72 -40.30 7.93
CA ARG A 120 -2.41 -41.73 8.04
C ARG A 120 -3.25 -42.32 9.17
N GLY A 121 -4.11 -43.28 8.83
CA GLY A 121 -4.56 -44.32 9.74
C GLY A 121 -5.97 -44.16 10.29
N GLU A 122 -6.97 -44.62 9.54
CA GLU A 122 -8.14 -45.27 10.12
C GLU A 122 -8.08 -46.76 9.77
N THR A 123 -7.51 -47.57 10.66
CA THR A 123 -7.74 -49.02 10.68
C THR A 123 -9.02 -49.27 11.45
N THR A 124 -10.06 -49.75 10.76
CA THR A 124 -11.33 -50.22 11.37
C THR A 124 -11.27 -51.76 11.49
N PRO A 125 -11.84 -52.36 12.55
CA PRO A 125 -11.47 -53.68 13.05
C PRO A 125 -12.33 -54.82 12.46
N ALA A 126 -11.94 -56.06 12.77
CA ALA A 126 -12.80 -57.25 12.70
C ALA A 126 -13.08 -57.74 14.12
#